data_AF-A0A3B0WHL4-F1
#
_entry.id   AF-A0A3B0WHL4-F1
#
_cell.length_a   1.000
_cell.length_b   1.000
_cell.length_c   1.000
_cell.angle_alpha   90.00
_cell.angle_beta   90.00
_cell.angle_gamma   90.00
#
_symmetry.space_group_name_H-M   'P 1'
#
loop_
_entity.id
_entity.type
_entity.pdbx_description
1 polymer ?
#
loop_
_entity_poly.entity_id
_entity_poly.type
_entity_poly.pdbx_seq_one_letter_code
_entity_poly.pdbx_strand_id
1 'polypeptide(L)'
;MTVTTPTSKRKVKLSSNDLALQIGLITVGLLVALPILIAIFSSFKSLQDISANPTAILPREWTFRNYITAWNATPFGRYLINSSIQSGIIVLAQVIFSVMAAFAFTFLE
;
A
#
# COMPACT_ATOMS: atom_id res chain seq x y z
N MET A 1 22.48 -22.10 -40.22
CA MET A 1 21.29 -22.87 -39.79
C MET A 1 20.62 -22.07 -38.69
N THR A 2 19.47 -21.42 -38.98
CA THR A 2 18.73 -20.59 -38.02
C THR A 2 17.59 -21.42 -37.43
N VAL A 3 17.72 -21.80 -36.16
CA VAL A 3 16.67 -22.51 -35.42
C VAL A 3 15.57 -21.50 -35.08
N THR A 4 14.43 -21.61 -35.73
CA THR A 4 13.21 -20.85 -35.37
C THR A 4 12.44 -21.67 -34.34
N THR A 5 12.51 -21.27 -33.07
CA THR A 5 11.75 -21.91 -32.00
C THR A 5 10.28 -21.48 -32.06
N PRO A 6 9.30 -22.40 -32.12
CA PRO A 6 7.89 -22.03 -32.12
C PRO A 6 7.45 -21.65 -30.71
N THR A 7 7.03 -20.40 -30.54
CA THR A 7 6.45 -19.89 -29.29
C THR A 7 5.01 -20.39 -29.14
N SER A 8 4.85 -21.52 -28.46
CA SER A 8 3.53 -22.06 -28.10
C SER A 8 2.81 -21.11 -27.14
N LYS A 9 1.77 -20.43 -27.63
CA LYS A 9 0.88 -19.59 -26.83
C LYS A 9 0.02 -20.50 -25.93
N ARG A 10 0.47 -20.72 -24.68
CA ARG A 10 -0.29 -21.45 -23.65
C ARG A 10 -1.58 -20.69 -23.36
N LYS A 11 -2.71 -21.18 -23.88
CA LYS A 11 -4.04 -20.66 -23.55
C LYS A 11 -4.33 -21.01 -22.09
N VAL A 12 -4.33 -20.02 -21.21
CA VAL A 12 -4.75 -20.18 -19.81
C VAL A 12 -6.25 -20.46 -19.82
N LYS A 13 -6.63 -21.73 -19.63
CA LYS A 13 -8.03 -22.09 -19.38
C LYS A 13 -8.34 -21.67 -17.95
N LEU A 14 -9.05 -20.56 -17.78
CA LEU A 14 -9.59 -20.14 -16.49
C LEU A 14 -10.63 -21.18 -16.07
N SER A 15 -10.34 -21.93 -15.02
CA SER A 15 -11.28 -22.87 -14.42
C SER A 15 -12.32 -22.11 -13.60
N SER A 16 -13.53 -22.67 -13.44
CA SER A 16 -14.56 -22.08 -12.56
C SER A 16 -14.06 -21.91 -11.12
N ASN A 17 -13.13 -22.78 -10.69
CA ASN A 17 -12.47 -22.67 -9.38
C ASN A 17 -11.53 -21.47 -9.31
N ASP A 18 -10.84 -21.14 -10.40
CA ASP A 18 -9.93 -19.98 -10.46
C ASP A 18 -10.72 -18.68 -10.38
N LEU A 19 -11.90 -18.63 -11.03
CA LEU A 19 -12.81 -17.49 -10.93
C LEU A 19 -13.37 -17.32 -9.51
N ALA A 20 -13.78 -18.41 -8.88
CA ALA A 20 -14.26 -18.39 -7.50
C ALA A 20 -13.17 -17.92 -6.53
N LEU A 21 -11.94 -18.44 -6.68
CA LEU A 21 -10.78 -18.01 -5.91
C LEU A 21 -10.50 -16.52 -6.13
N GLN A 22 -10.51 -16.06 -7.38
CA GLN A 22 -10.20 -14.67 -7.71
C GLN A 22 -11.25 -13.70 -7.15
N ILE A 23 -12.53 -14.04 -7.24
CA ILE A 23 -13.61 -13.25 -6.62
C ILE A 23 -13.41 -13.23 -5.10
N GLY A 24 -13.13 -14.37 -4.47
CA GLY A 24 -12.87 -14.45 -3.03
C GLY A 24 -11.70 -13.57 -2.59
N LEU A 25 -10.58 -13.62 -3.31
CA LEU A 25 -9.40 -12.78 -3.04
C LEU A 25 -9.70 -11.29 -3.21
N ILE A 26 -10.46 -10.91 -4.25
CA ILE A 26 -10.88 -9.51 -4.45
C ILE A 26 -11.78 -9.05 -3.30
N THR A 27 -12.75 -9.86 -2.88
CA THR A 27 -13.63 -9.54 -1.76
C THR A 27 -12.85 -9.33 -0.47
N VAL A 28 -11.94 -10.26 -0.13
CA VAL A 28 -11.08 -10.12 1.06
C VAL A 28 -10.19 -8.87 0.95
N GLY A 29 -9.59 -8.64 -0.22
CA GLY A 29 -8.78 -7.45 -0.47
C GLY A 29 -9.57 -6.15 -0.27
N LEU A 30 -10.82 -6.09 -0.76
CA LEU A 30 -11.69 -4.94 -0.57
C LEU A 30 -12.08 -4.73 0.90
N LEU A 31 -12.35 -5.80 1.65
CA LEU A 31 -12.66 -5.70 3.07
C LEU A 31 -11.47 -5.15 3.88
N VAL A 32 -10.25 -5.60 3.56
CA VAL A 32 -9.02 -5.08 4.17
C VAL A 32 -8.76 -3.62 3.77
N ALA A 33 -9.05 -3.26 2.51
CA ALA A 33 -8.87 -1.91 2.00
C ALA A 33 -9.95 -0.92 2.49
N LEU A 34 -11.12 -1.41 2.89
CA LEU A 34 -12.27 -0.57 3.28
C LEU A 34 -11.94 0.53 4.30
N PRO A 35 -11.27 0.27 5.45
CA PRO A 35 -10.92 1.34 6.38
C PRO A 35 -9.99 2.39 5.76
N ILE A 36 -9.07 1.99 4.89
CA ILE A 36 -8.17 2.90 4.17
C ILE A 36 -8.97 3.78 3.20
N LEU A 37 -9.92 3.18 2.47
CA LEU A 37 -10.80 3.93 1.56
C LEU A 37 -11.67 4.94 2.32
N ILE A 38 -12.21 4.58 3.48
CA ILE A 38 -12.96 5.50 4.34
C ILE A 38 -12.07 6.66 4.81
N ALA A 39 -10.82 6.39 5.20
CA ALA A 39 -9.88 7.43 5.60
C ALA A 39 -9.56 8.38 4.45
N ILE A 40 -9.35 7.85 3.23
CA ILE A 40 -9.12 8.65 2.02
C ILE A 40 -10.33 9.53 1.71
N PHE A 41 -11.55 8.98 1.67
CA PHE A 41 -12.73 9.81 1.40
C PHE A 41 -12.97 10.85 2.50
N SER A 42 -12.64 10.53 3.75
CA SER A 42 -12.78 11.45 4.87
C SER A 42 -11.75 12.57 4.83
N SER A 43 -10.54 12.36 4.28
CA SER A 43 -9.56 13.45 4.13
C SER A 43 -10.00 14.51 3.12
N PHE A 44 -10.96 14.22 2.23
CA PHE A 44 -11.55 15.19 1.31
C PHE A 44 -12.82 15.89 1.82
N LYS A 45 -13.37 15.50 2.99
CA LYS A 45 -14.60 16.10 3.53
C LYS A 45 -14.35 17.49 4.13
N SER A 46 -15.31 18.39 3.99
CA SER A 46 -15.28 19.67 4.72
C SER A 46 -15.54 19.46 6.22
N LEU A 47 -15.10 20.39 7.07
CA LEU A 47 -15.36 20.34 8.52
C LEU A 47 -16.87 20.34 8.82
N GLN A 48 -17.64 21.05 8.00
CA GLN A 48 -19.10 21.14 8.09
C GLN A 48 -19.75 19.79 7.75
N ASP A 49 -19.27 19.10 6.70
CA ASP A 49 -19.74 17.75 6.32
C ASP A 49 -19.46 16.72 7.41
N ILE A 50 -18.27 16.75 8.02
CA ILE A 50 -17.89 15.84 9.11
C ILE A 50 -18.77 16.08 10.35
N SER A 51 -19.05 17.35 10.66
CA SER A 51 -19.83 17.73 11.85
C SER A 51 -21.33 17.44 11.67
N ALA A 52 -21.86 17.58 10.45
CA ALA A 52 -23.27 17.38 10.16
C ALA A 52 -23.63 15.91 9.91
N ASN A 53 -22.76 15.13 9.27
CA ASN A 53 -23.02 13.72 8.92
C ASN A 53 -21.78 12.83 9.11
N PRO A 54 -21.45 12.44 10.35
CA PRO A 54 -20.24 11.68 10.65
C PRO A 54 -20.22 10.25 10.06
N THR A 55 -21.40 9.68 9.75
CA THR A 55 -21.53 8.32 9.19
C THR A 55 -21.48 8.26 7.67
N ALA A 56 -21.49 9.40 6.97
CA ALA A 56 -21.43 9.42 5.51
C ALA A 56 -20.04 8.95 5.05
N ILE A 57 -19.97 7.95 4.17
CA ILE A 57 -18.67 7.46 3.67
C ILE A 57 -18.12 8.40 2.58
N LEU A 58 -18.96 8.79 1.61
CA LEU A 58 -18.59 9.70 0.53
C LEU A 58 -18.75 11.17 0.97
N PRO A 59 -17.84 12.07 0.55
CA PRO A 59 -17.99 13.51 0.73
C PRO A 59 -19.14 14.06 -0.13
N ARG A 60 -19.87 15.06 0.38
CA ARG A 60 -20.82 15.83 -0.44
C ARG A 60 -20.08 16.88 -1.25
N GLU A 61 -19.13 17.56 -0.59
CA GLU A 61 -18.21 18.47 -1.23
C GLU A 61 -16.78 17.95 -1.14
N TRP A 62 -16.13 17.84 -2.30
CA TRP A 62 -14.72 17.45 -2.38
C TRP A 62 -13.85 18.69 -2.15
N THR A 63 -13.05 18.68 -1.08
CA THR A 63 -12.12 19.78 -0.78
C THR A 63 -10.69 19.31 -0.61
N PHE A 64 -9.76 20.07 -1.20
CA PHE A 64 -8.32 19.90 -0.99
C PHE A 64 -7.79 20.75 0.17
N ARG A 65 -8.65 21.54 0.82
CA ARG A 65 -8.23 22.47 1.87
C ARG A 65 -7.56 21.76 3.04
N ASN A 66 -8.01 20.55 3.38
CA ASN A 66 -7.43 19.75 4.46
C ASN A 66 -5.96 19.43 4.22
N TYR A 67 -5.56 19.13 2.97
CA TYR A 67 -4.16 18.88 2.63
C TYR A 67 -3.30 20.13 2.77
N ILE A 68 -3.79 21.29 2.30
CA ILE A 68 -3.09 22.57 2.43
C ILE A 68 -2.95 22.95 3.91
N THR A 69 -4.02 22.80 4.70
CA THR A 69 -4.00 23.07 6.14
C THR A 69 -3.02 22.13 6.85
N ALA A 70 -3.06 20.83 6.59
CA ALA A 70 -2.15 19.86 7.19
C ALA A 70 -0.67 20.14 6.85
N TRP A 71 -0.40 20.51 5.60
CA TRP A 71 0.94 20.85 5.13
C TRP A 71 1.52 22.10 5.81
N ASN A 72 0.67 23.07 6.14
CA ASN A 72 1.08 24.32 6.78
C ASN A 72 0.97 24.30 8.32
N ALA A 73 0.19 23.38 8.91
CA ALA A 73 -0.02 23.29 10.35
C ALA A 73 1.21 22.78 11.10
N THR A 74 2.04 21.98 10.43
CA THR A 74 3.26 21.40 11.01
C THR A 74 4.37 21.40 9.97
N PRO A 75 5.66 21.31 10.35
CA PRO A 75 6.76 21.15 9.41
C PRO A 75 6.77 19.72 8.82
N PHE A 76 5.71 19.35 8.11
CA PHE A 76 5.43 18.00 7.62
C PHE A 76 6.57 17.44 6.77
N GLY A 77 7.16 18.28 5.91
CA GLY A 77 8.33 17.90 5.10
C GLY A 77 9.55 17.50 5.95
N ARG A 78 9.79 18.16 7.10
CA ARG A 78 10.86 17.76 8.01
C ARG A 78 10.57 16.41 8.67
N TYR A 79 9.33 16.16 9.07
CA TYR A 79 8.95 14.88 9.64
C TYR A 79 9.09 13.73 8.64
N LEU A 80 8.71 13.96 7.38
CA LEU A 80 8.88 12.98 6.32
C LEU A 80 10.36 12.64 6.09
N ILE A 81 11.23 13.66 6.01
CA ILE A 81 12.67 13.47 5.83
C ILE A 81 13.28 12.75 7.03
N ASN A 82 12.98 13.18 8.26
CA ASN A 82 13.50 12.55 9.47
C ASN A 82 13.11 11.06 9.54
N SER A 83 11.84 10.76 9.26
CA SER A 83 11.34 9.37 9.28
C SER A 83 11.97 8.53 8.17
N SER A 84 12.16 9.10 6.98
CA SER A 84 12.78 8.42 5.84
C SER A 84 14.25 8.09 6.12
N ILE A 85 14.99 9.04 6.70
CA ILE A 85 16.40 8.84 7.10
C ILE A 85 16.46 7.77 8.21
N GLN A 86 15.61 7.88 9.23
CA GLN A 86 15.57 6.92 10.33
C GLN A 86 15.26 5.51 9.83
N SER A 87 14.18 5.32 9.07
CA SER A 87 13.80 4.01 8.53
C SER A 87 14.86 3.47 7.58
N GLY A 88 15.48 4.32 6.75
CA GLY A 88 16.53 3.92 5.82
C GLY A 88 17.77 3.39 6.54
N ILE A 89 18.23 4.09 7.58
CA ILE A 89 19.36 3.65 8.41
C ILE A 89 19.05 2.31 9.09
N ILE A 90 17.85 2.18 9.67
CA ILE A 90 17.43 0.93 10.35
C ILE A 90 17.41 -0.24 9.37
N VAL A 91 16.76 -0.09 8.21
CA VAL A 91 16.67 -1.15 7.20
C VAL A 91 18.06 -1.55 6.70
N LEU A 92 18.93 -0.58 6.42
CA LEU A 92 20.29 -0.87 5.96
C LEU A 92 21.09 -1.66 6.99
N ALA A 93 21.09 -1.19 8.25
CA ALA A 93 21.75 -1.88 9.34
C ALA A 93 21.18 -3.29 9.54
N GLN A 94 19.85 -3.42 9.54
CA GLN A 94 19.17 -4.70 9.71
C GLN A 94 19.55 -5.70 8.61
N VAL A 95 19.60 -5.26 7.35
CA VAL A 95 20.02 -6.11 6.23
C VAL A 95 21.46 -6.58 6.42
N ILE A 96 22.39 -5.67 6.74
CA ILE A 96 23.80 -6.00 6.97
C ILE A 96 23.93 -7.06 8.08
N PHE A 97 23.31 -6.82 9.24
CA PHE A 97 23.38 -7.76 10.36
C PHE A 97 22.68 -9.08 10.06
N SER A 98 21.55 -9.06 9.33
CA SER A 98 20.84 -10.29 8.94
C SER A 98 21.67 -11.17 8.01
N VAL A 99 22.41 -10.58 7.07
CA VAL A 99 23.29 -11.33 6.16
C VAL A 99 24.49 -11.89 6.91
N MET A 100 25.10 -11.09 7.80
CA MET A 100 26.20 -11.57 8.65
C MET A 100 25.75 -12.72 9.57
N ALA A 101 24.58 -12.61 10.18
CA ALA A 101 24.01 -13.66 11.02
C ALA A 101 23.69 -14.92 10.21
N ALA A 102 23.08 -14.77 9.03
CA ALA A 102 22.78 -15.90 8.14
C ALA A 102 24.07 -16.64 7.70
N PHE A 103 25.15 -15.92 7.42
CA PHE A 103 26.45 -16.52 7.13
C PHE A 103 26.99 -17.30 8.34
N ALA A 104 26.93 -16.72 9.54
CA ALA A 104 27.37 -17.40 10.75
C ALA A 104 26.57 -18.70 11.00
N PHE A 105 25.24 -18.66 10.89
CA PHE A 105 24.41 -19.86 11.06
C PHE A 105 24.64 -20.93 9.98
N THR A 106 25.00 -20.54 8.77
CA THR A 106 25.18 -21.52 7.67
C THR A 106 26.56 -22.19 7.71
N PHE A 107 27.59 -21.50 8.21
CA PHE A 107 28.98 -21.93 8.06
C PHE A 107 29.77 -22.04 9.37
N LEU A 108 29.29 -21.48 10.49
CA LEU A 108 29.96 -21.52 11.81
C LEU A 108 29.21 -22.36 12.86
N GLU A 109 27.95 -22.74 12.60
CA GLU A 109 27.22 -23.79 13.33
C GLU A 109 27.44 -25.16 12.67
#